data_AF-A0A925XLN2-F1
#
_entry.id   AF-A0A925XLN2-F1
#
_cell.length_a   1.000
_cell.length_b   1.000
_cell.length_c   1.000
_cell.angle_alpha   90.00
_cell.angle_beta   90.00
_cell.angle_gamma   90.00
#
_symmetry.space_group_name_H-M   'P 1'
#
loop_
_entity.id
_entity.type
_entity.pdbx_description
1 polymer ?
#
loop_
_entity_poly.entity_id
_entity_poly.type
_entity_poly.pdbx_seq_one_letter_code
_entity_poly.pdbx_strand_id
1 'polypeptide(L)'
;MPTTISPRAVKSLFAATVFLGAGLVFQIQPLMSKLILPWFGGSPNVWTVCLLFFQSLLFAGYLYAHGLVRWSSLRGQWLIHMTLLAVALFSPVLPAAAWKPTGDGDPTGEILWLLAWHVGLPYLLLSA
;
A
#
# COMPACT_ATOMS: atom_id res chain seq x y z
N MET A 1 5.17 10.77 36.99
CA MET A 1 6.34 9.88 36.83
C MET A 1 6.51 9.61 35.34
N PRO A 2 7.65 9.96 34.70
CA PRO A 2 7.89 9.52 33.34
C PRO A 2 8.22 8.03 33.36
N THR A 3 7.38 7.20 32.73
CA THR A 3 7.69 5.80 32.47
C THR A 3 8.83 5.74 31.47
N THR A 4 10.06 5.54 31.94
CA THR A 4 11.22 5.33 31.08
C THR A 4 11.08 3.96 30.41
N ILE A 5 10.55 3.94 29.19
CA ILE A 5 10.45 2.72 28.38
C ILE A 5 11.88 2.21 28.14
N SER A 6 12.11 0.90 28.34
CA SER A 6 13.45 0.36 28.16
C SER A 6 13.91 0.52 26.70
N PRO A 7 15.18 0.89 26.45
CA PRO A 7 15.69 1.03 25.08
C PRO A 7 15.55 -0.26 24.26
N ARG A 8 15.56 -1.43 24.91
CA ARG A 8 15.34 -2.73 24.28
C ARG A 8 13.89 -2.87 23.80
N ALA A 9 12.91 -2.51 24.62
CA ALA A 9 11.50 -2.58 24.26
C ALA A 9 11.17 -1.66 23.06
N VAL A 10 11.75 -0.46 23.01
CA VAL A 10 11.57 0.46 21.86
C VAL A 10 12.13 -0.15 20.57
N LYS A 11 13.34 -0.73 20.62
CA LYS A 11 13.96 -1.40 19.45
C LYS A 11 13.14 -2.60 18.97
N SER A 12 12.67 -3.44 19.89
CA SER A 12 11.85 -4.60 19.55
C SER A 12 10.51 -4.19 18.93
N LEU A 13 9.84 -3.18 19.49
CA LEU A 13 8.61 -2.65 18.92
C LEU A 13 8.84 -2.08 17.52
N PHE A 14 9.90 -1.28 17.34
CA PHE A 14 10.26 -0.73 16.04
C PHE A 14 10.52 -1.83 15.00
N ALA A 15 11.32 -2.84 15.34
CA ALA A 15 11.62 -3.96 14.45
C ALA A 15 10.34 -4.76 14.10
N ALA A 16 9.47 -5.00 15.08
CA ALA A 16 8.21 -5.69 14.86
C ALA A 16 7.28 -4.91 13.92
N THR A 17 7.18 -3.58 14.10
CA THR A 17 6.36 -2.72 13.23
C THR A 17 6.88 -2.70 11.79
N VAL A 18 8.19 -2.53 11.60
CA VAL A 18 8.81 -2.55 10.26
C VAL A 18 8.63 -3.92 9.60
N PHE A 19 8.85 -5.00 10.36
CA PHE A 19 8.67 -6.37 9.87
C PHE A 19 7.21 -6.62 9.46
N LEU A 20 6.25 -6.21 10.30
CA LEU A 20 4.82 -6.36 10.00
C LEU A 20 4.42 -5.54 8.78
N GLY A 21 4.83 -4.28 8.68
CA GLY A 21 4.57 -3.41 7.53
C GLY A 21 5.11 -4.01 6.23
N ALA A 22 6.39 -4.41 6.23
CA ALA A 22 7.00 -5.07 5.08
C ALA A 22 6.29 -6.39 4.73
N GLY A 23 5.97 -7.22 5.73
CA GLY A 23 5.23 -8.46 5.52
C GLY A 23 3.87 -8.22 4.87
N LEU A 24 3.11 -7.22 5.33
CA LEU A 24 1.80 -6.88 4.75
C LEU A 24 1.92 -6.39 3.30
N VAL A 25 2.87 -5.49 3.03
CA VAL A 25 3.16 -4.97 1.68
C VAL A 25 3.49 -6.11 0.71
N PHE A 26 4.40 -7.02 1.11
CA PHE A 26 4.78 -8.17 0.29
C PHE A 26 3.65 -9.18 0.09
N GLN A 27 2.68 -9.27 0.99
CA GLN A 27 1.52 -10.15 0.85
C GLN A 27 0.44 -9.56 -0.08
N ILE A 28 0.26 -8.23 -0.07
CA ILE A 28 -0.72 -7.55 -0.95
C ILE A 28 -0.38 -7.74 -2.43
N GLN A 29 0.91 -7.64 -2.80
CA GLN A 29 1.34 -7.73 -4.20
C GLN A 29 0.91 -9.05 -4.90
N PRO A 30 1.25 -10.25 -4.39
CA PRO A 30 0.83 -11.51 -5.00
C PRO A 30 -0.67 -11.78 -4.82
N LEU A 31 -1.28 -11.33 -3.72
CA LEU A 31 -2.72 -11.51 -3.49
C LEU A 31 -3.52 -10.77 -4.56
N MET A 32 -3.27 -9.48 -4.74
CA MET A 32 -3.99 -8.66 -5.72
C MET A 32 -3.74 -9.13 -7.14
N SER A 33 -2.48 -9.43 -7.49
CA SER A 33 -2.14 -9.95 -8.82
C SER A 33 -2.89 -11.25 -9.15
N LYS A 34 -3.06 -12.16 -8.17
CA LYS A 34 -3.84 -13.39 -8.34
C LYS A 34 -5.35 -13.14 -8.41
N LEU A 35 -5.86 -12.19 -7.63
CA LEU A 35 -7.30 -11.87 -7.59
C LEU A 35 -7.82 -11.32 -8.91
N ILE A 36 -7.03 -10.50 -9.60
CA ILE A 36 -7.43 -9.87 -10.87
C ILE A 36 -7.16 -10.77 -12.09
N LEU A 37 -6.30 -11.79 -11.95
CA LEU A 37 -5.91 -12.68 -13.04
C LEU A 37 -7.09 -13.34 -13.79
N PRO A 38 -8.18 -13.79 -13.13
CA PRO A 38 -9.35 -14.33 -13.82
C PRO A 38 -10.09 -13.32 -14.72
N TRP A 39 -9.88 -12.02 -14.53
CA TRP A 39 -10.55 -10.96 -15.30
C TRP A 39 -9.70 -10.42 -16.43
N PHE A 40 -8.40 -10.22 -16.17
CA PHE A 40 -7.46 -9.63 -17.14
C PHE A 40 -6.58 -10.68 -17.86
N GLY A 41 -6.72 -11.95 -17.48
CA GLY A 41 -5.98 -13.07 -18.05
C GLY A 41 -4.62 -13.33 -17.39
N GLY A 42 -4.06 -14.51 -17.66
CA GLY A 42 -2.77 -14.97 -17.12
C GLY A 42 -1.54 -14.53 -17.92
N SER A 43 -1.64 -13.45 -18.72
CA SER A 43 -0.52 -13.03 -19.56
C SER A 43 0.64 -12.46 -18.71
N PRO A 44 1.91 -12.63 -19.14
CA PRO A 44 3.06 -12.02 -18.46
C PRO A 44 2.97 -10.49 -18.34
N ASN A 45 2.19 -9.84 -19.22
CA ASN A 45 1.99 -8.40 -19.20
C ASN A 45 1.24 -7.94 -17.93
N VAL A 46 0.15 -8.63 -17.56
CA VAL A 46 -0.64 -8.31 -16.35
C VAL A 46 0.25 -8.33 -15.10
N TRP A 47 1.07 -9.37 -14.96
CA TRP A 47 2.01 -9.49 -13.86
C TRP A 47 3.02 -8.33 -13.83
N THR A 48 3.56 -7.96 -14.99
CA THR A 48 4.54 -6.87 -15.12
C THR A 48 3.94 -5.52 -14.75
N VAL A 49 2.72 -5.23 -15.19
CA VAL A 49 1.99 -3.99 -14.84
C VAL A 49 1.74 -3.93 -13.33
N CYS A 50 1.28 -5.02 -12.71
CA CYS A 50 1.10 -5.10 -11.26
C CYS A 50 2.41 -4.83 -10.51
N LEU A 51 3.49 -5.50 -10.91
CA LEU A 51 4.81 -5.28 -10.30
C LEU A 51 5.24 -3.82 -10.40
N LEU A 52 5.20 -3.23 -11.61
CA LEU A 52 5.59 -1.84 -11.82
C LEU A 52 4.76 -0.86 -10.98
N PHE A 53 3.45 -1.09 -10.88
CA PHE A 53 2.58 -0.31 -10.00
C PHE A 53 3.04 -0.39 -8.54
N PHE A 54 3.22 -1.58 -8.00
CA PHE A 54 3.59 -1.77 -6.59
C PHE A 54 4.99 -1.24 -6.27
N GLN A 55 5.96 -1.38 -7.18
CA GLN A 55 7.29 -0.81 -6.99
C GLN A 55 7.26 0.73 -7.04
N SER A 56 6.49 1.30 -7.96
CA SER A 56 6.32 2.76 -8.04
C SER A 56 5.66 3.30 -6.77
N LEU A 57 4.67 2.58 -6.24
CA LEU A 57 3.97 2.97 -5.02
C LEU A 57 4.83 2.81 -3.77
N LEU A 58 5.69 1.78 -3.71
CA LEU A 58 6.67 1.59 -2.65
C LEU A 58 7.62 2.80 -2.59
N PHE A 59 8.12 3.22 -3.76
CA PHE A 59 8.93 4.42 -3.88
C PHE A 59 8.16 5.69 -3.45
N ALA A 60 6.91 5.83 -3.87
CA ALA A 60 6.06 6.95 -3.47
C ALA A 60 5.81 6.99 -1.95
N GLY A 61 5.64 5.83 -1.31
CA GLY A 61 5.53 5.70 0.14
C GLY A 61 6.77 6.22 0.87
N TYR A 62 7.98 5.87 0.39
CA TYR A 62 9.21 6.41 0.94
C TYR A 62 9.36 7.92 0.73
N LEU A 63 8.95 8.44 -0.44
CA LEU A 63 8.93 9.88 -0.67
C LEU A 63 7.96 10.59 0.28
N TYR A 64 6.77 10.01 0.51
CA TYR A 64 5.80 10.50 1.47
C TYR A 64 6.39 10.50 2.89
N ALA A 65 6.98 9.40 3.36
CA ALA A 65 7.61 9.31 4.66
C ALA A 65 8.73 10.36 4.82
N HIS A 66 9.59 10.49 3.80
CA HIS A 66 10.67 11.47 3.79
C HIS A 66 10.15 12.91 3.88
N GLY A 67 9.16 13.26 3.05
CA GLY A 67 8.53 14.59 3.07
C GLY A 67 7.82 14.88 4.40
N LEU A 68 7.13 13.88 4.95
CA LEU A 68 6.42 13.98 6.22
C LEU A 68 7.39 14.29 7.37
N VAL A 69 8.50 13.56 7.46
CA VAL A 69 9.54 13.79 8.47
C VAL A 69 10.27 15.12 8.25
N ARG A 70 10.52 15.50 6.99
CA ARG A 70 11.28 16.72 6.64
C ARG A 70 10.50 18.01 6.88
N TRP A 71 9.18 18.01 6.65
CA TRP A 71 8.40 19.24 6.62
C TRP A 71 7.35 19.36 7.74
N SER A 72 7.06 18.28 8.49
CA SER A 72 6.05 18.30 9.55
C SER A 72 6.64 18.14 10.94
N SER A 73 6.05 18.82 11.92
CA SER A 73 6.30 18.56 13.34
C SER A 73 5.83 17.16 13.75
N LEU A 74 6.36 16.59 14.83
CA LEU A 74 5.98 15.24 15.31
C LEU A 74 4.45 15.05 15.46
N ARG A 75 3.74 16.09 15.94
CA ARG A 75 2.27 16.07 16.04
C ARG A 75 1.61 16.05 14.66
N GLY A 76 2.13 16.82 13.71
CA GLY A 76 1.67 16.83 12.32
C GLY A 76 1.87 15.49 11.63
N GLN A 77 3.05 14.86 11.81
CA GLN A 77 3.34 13.53 11.28
C GLN A 77 2.30 12.50 11.75
N TRP A 78 2.04 12.49 13.07
CA TRP A 78 1.05 11.61 13.66
C TRP A 78 -0.36 11.89 13.14
N LEU A 79 -0.80 13.15 13.14
CA LEU A 79 -2.15 13.51 12.68
C LEU A 79 -2.37 13.16 11.21
N ILE A 80 -1.43 13.52 10.32
CA ILE A 80 -1.54 13.26 8.88
C ILE A 80 -1.58 11.75 8.63
N HIS A 81 -0.61 11.00 9.16
CA HIS A 81 -0.52 9.58 8.90
C HIS A 81 -1.70 8.82 9.51
N MET A 82 -2.14 9.13 10.74
CA MET A 82 -3.30 8.49 11.35
C MET A 82 -4.60 8.82 10.64
N THR A 83 -4.77 10.05 10.13
CA THR A 83 -5.95 10.44 9.35
C THR A 83 -6.00 9.66 8.04
N LEU A 84 -4.88 9.60 7.32
CA LEU A 84 -4.80 8.83 6.08
C LEU A 84 -5.01 7.33 6.33
N LEU A 85 -4.48 6.79 7.43
CA LEU A 85 -4.69 5.40 7.81
C LEU A 85 -6.17 5.13 8.11
N ALA A 86 -6.85 6.04 8.83
CA ALA A 86 -8.27 5.94 9.07
C ALA A 86 -9.06 5.93 7.76
N VAL A 87 -8.73 6.80 6.80
CA VAL A 87 -9.34 6.80 5.45
C VAL A 87 -9.07 5.48 4.73
N ALA A 88 -7.85 4.95 4.81
CA ALA A 88 -7.47 3.70 4.15
C ALA A 88 -8.26 2.48 4.68
N LEU A 89 -8.64 2.47 5.96
CA LEU A 89 -9.48 1.41 6.55
C LEU A 89 -10.87 1.33 5.91
N PHE A 90 -11.36 2.42 5.33
CA PHE A 90 -12.64 2.46 4.63
C PHE A 90 -12.50 2.25 3.11
N SER A 91 -11.28 2.03 2.60
CA SER A 91 -11.06 1.72 1.19
C SER A 91 -11.70 0.36 0.84
N PRO A 92 -12.49 0.26 -0.23
CA PRO A 92 -12.97 -1.03 -0.71
C PRO A 92 -11.78 -1.81 -1.26
N VAL A 93 -11.20 -2.72 -0.47
CA VAL A 93 -10.01 -3.49 -0.88
C VAL A 93 -10.38 -4.58 -1.91
N LEU A 94 -11.60 -5.11 -1.82
CA LEU A 94 -12.06 -6.17 -2.72
C LEU A 94 -12.76 -5.55 -3.93
N PRO A 95 -12.24 -5.78 -5.15
CA PRO A 95 -12.92 -5.29 -6.33
C PRO A 95 -14.23 -6.02 -6.56
N ALA A 96 -15.29 -5.26 -6.80
CA ALA A 96 -16.60 -5.79 -7.16
C ALA A 96 -16.61 -6.22 -8.63
N ALA A 97 -17.55 -7.11 -9.00
CA ALA A 97 -17.70 -7.60 -10.37
C ALA A 97 -17.92 -6.48 -11.42
N ALA A 98 -18.34 -5.29 -10.99
CA ALA A 98 -18.46 -4.10 -11.83
C ALA A 98 -17.11 -3.60 -12.41
N TRP A 99 -15.98 -4.02 -11.85
CA TRP A 99 -14.62 -3.67 -12.32
C TRP A 99 -14.07 -4.66 -13.35
N LYS A 100 -14.88 -5.63 -13.78
CA LYS A 100 -14.48 -6.55 -14.84
C LYS A 100 -14.34 -5.79 -16.17
N PRO A 101 -13.27 -6.02 -16.95
CA PRO A 101 -13.11 -5.45 -18.28
C PRO A 101 -14.33 -5.76 -19.14
N THR A 102 -14.82 -4.77 -19.88
CA THR A 102 -15.95 -4.92 -20.80
C THR A 102 -15.56 -4.83 -22.27
N GLY A 103 -14.30 -4.47 -22.56
CA GLY A 103 -13.76 -4.37 -23.92
C GLY A 103 -12.55 -5.28 -24.15
N ASP A 104 -12.25 -5.53 -25.43
CA ASP A 104 -11.15 -6.40 -25.89
C ASP A 104 -9.81 -5.64 -26.08
N GLY A 105 -9.65 -4.49 -25.41
CA GLY A 105 -8.48 -3.60 -25.54
C GLY A 105 -7.30 -3.97 -24.65
N ASP A 106 -6.26 -3.12 -24.62
CA ASP A 106 -5.14 -3.26 -23.69
C ASP A 106 -5.61 -3.03 -22.23
N PRO A 107 -5.50 -4.04 -21.34
CA PRO A 107 -6.00 -3.96 -19.97
C PRO A 107 -5.14 -3.08 -19.04
N THR A 108 -4.00 -2.57 -19.49
CA THR A 108 -3.01 -1.88 -18.65
C THR A 108 -3.62 -0.73 -17.85
N GLY A 109 -4.39 0.15 -18.49
CA GLY A 109 -5.02 1.29 -17.81
C GLY A 109 -6.07 0.89 -16.78
N GLU A 110 -6.85 -0.14 -17.08
CA GLU A 110 -7.89 -0.68 -16.18
C GLU A 110 -7.27 -1.34 -14.94
N ILE A 111 -6.17 -2.08 -15.11
CA ILE A 111 -5.40 -2.66 -14.00
C ILE A 111 -4.87 -1.55 -13.09
N LEU A 112 -4.23 -0.52 -13.66
CA LEU A 112 -3.69 0.59 -12.88
C LEU A 112 -4.79 1.33 -12.09
N TRP A 113 -5.93 1.58 -12.74
CA TRP A 113 -7.06 2.24 -12.09
C TRP A 113 -7.66 1.39 -10.96
N LEU A 114 -7.86 0.08 -11.21
CA LEU A 114 -8.34 -0.86 -10.20
C LEU A 114 -7.40 -0.92 -9.00
N LEU A 115 -6.09 -1.08 -9.23
CA LEU A 115 -5.11 -1.16 -8.15
C LEU A 115 -5.02 0.15 -7.37
N ALA A 116 -5.01 1.30 -8.05
CA ALA A 116 -4.99 2.62 -7.41
C ALA A 116 -6.20 2.83 -6.50
N TRP A 117 -7.39 2.45 -6.96
CA TRP A 117 -8.64 2.63 -6.20
C TRP A 117 -8.72 1.72 -4.97
N HIS A 118 -8.37 0.44 -5.11
CA HIS A 118 -8.64 -0.55 -4.06
C HIS A 118 -7.52 -0.66 -3.04
N VAL A 119 -6.26 -0.64 -3.51
CA VAL A 119 -5.09 -0.93 -2.67
C VAL A 119 -4.04 0.18 -2.68
N GLY A 120 -4.22 1.23 -3.49
CA GLY A 120 -3.22 2.28 -3.64
C GLY A 120 -2.89 2.98 -2.32
N LEU A 121 -3.90 3.55 -1.67
CA LEU A 121 -3.72 4.24 -0.39
C LEU A 121 -3.19 3.34 0.74
N PRO A 122 -3.79 2.17 1.06
CA PRO A 122 -3.30 1.33 2.15
C PRO A 122 -1.87 0.82 1.89
N TYR A 123 -1.53 0.47 0.65
CA TYR A 123 -0.17 0.05 0.31
C TYR A 123 0.85 1.17 0.51
N LEU A 124 0.54 2.38 0.02
CA LEU A 124 1.41 3.56 0.18
C LEU A 124 1.68 3.87 1.65
N LEU A 125 0.66 3.81 2.50
CA LEU A 125 0.80 4.09 3.93
C LEU A 125 1.58 3.00 4.68
N LEU A 126 1.39 1.72 4.34
CA LEU A 126 2.15 0.63 4.94
C LEU A 126 3.64 0.63 4.56
N SER A 127 3.99 1.23 3.41
CA SER A 127 5.38 1.40 2.99
C SER A 127 6.11 2.58 3.63
N ALA A 128 5.41 3.42 4.39
CA ALA A 128 5.90 4.70 4.90
C ALA A 128 6.31 4.66 6.38
#